data_AF-A0A662UP30-F1
#
_entry.id   AF-A0A662UP30-F1
#
_cell.length_a   1.000
_cell.length_b   1.000
_cell.length_c   1.000
_cell.angle_alpha   90.00
_cell.angle_beta   90.00
_cell.angle_gamma   90.00
#
_symmetry.space_group_name_H-M   'P 1'
#
loop_
_entity.id
_entity.type
_entity.pdbx_description
1 polymer ?
#
loop_
_entity_poly.entity_id
_entity_poly.type
_entity_poly.pdbx_seq_one_letter_code
_entity_poly.pdbx_strand_id
1 'polypeptide(L)' 'SEDYIIPTMEEAEMYIEEAIAVAEKAMEEGVARRKLSRSELKEEIRELVYRPKKFMKLAVKNEFIKLYHPYPMK' A
#
# COMPACT_ATOMS: atom_id res chain seq x y z
N SER A 1 17.88 9.95 11.58
CA SER A 1 19.30 9.67 11.35
C SER A 1 19.62 10.06 9.92
N GLU A 2 20.86 10.42 9.59
CA GLU A 2 21.28 10.49 8.17
C GLU A 2 21.08 9.14 7.45
N ASP A 3 20.97 8.04 8.21
CA ASP A 3 20.76 6.68 7.68
C ASP A 3 19.32 6.36 7.24
N TYR A 4 18.34 7.24 7.49
CA TYR A 4 16.93 7.01 7.11
C TYR A 4 16.41 8.21 6.32
N ILE A 5 16.61 8.15 5.00
CA ILE A 5 16.29 9.22 4.05
C ILE A 5 14.98 8.91 3.31
N ILE A 6 14.70 7.63 3.09
CA ILE A 6 13.51 7.13 2.41
C ILE A 6 12.94 5.95 3.17
N PRO A 7 11.61 5.74 3.10
CA PRO A 7 11.00 4.57 3.71
C PRO A 7 11.39 3.28 2.99
N THR A 8 11.29 2.19 3.74
CA THR A 8 11.44 0.82 3.26
C THR A 8 10.16 0.32 2.61
N MET A 9 10.28 -0.74 1.79
CA MET A 9 9.13 -1.40 1.16
C MET A 9 8.12 -1.99 2.16
N GLU A 10 8.53 -2.21 3.41
CA GLU A 10 7.68 -2.78 4.46
C GLU A 10 6.70 -1.74 5.04
N GLU A 11 7.03 -0.45 4.90
CA GLU A 11 6.29 0.67 5.48
C GLU A 11 5.07 1.05 4.62
N ALA A 12 4.05 0.20 4.68
CA ALA A 12 2.83 0.30 3.88
C ALA A 12 2.12 1.66 3.95
N GLU A 13 2.22 2.34 5.09
CA GLU A 13 1.56 3.63 5.32
C GLU A 13 2.07 4.72 4.38
N MET A 14 3.33 4.62 3.92
CA MET A 14 3.90 5.61 3.01
C MET A 14 3.22 5.60 1.64
N TYR A 15 2.85 4.42 1.13
CA TYR A 15 2.07 4.31 -0.10
C TYR A 15 0.65 4.87 0.05
N ILE A 16 0.07 4.76 1.25
CA ILE A 16 -1.27 5.27 1.54
C ILE A 16 -1.26 6.80 1.52
N GLU A 17 -0.32 7.41 2.22
CA GLU A 17 -0.21 8.87 2.28
C GLU A 17 0.19 9.45 0.91
N GLU A 18 1.07 8.79 0.15
CA GLU A 18 1.37 9.16 -1.24
C GLU A 18 0.12 9.12 -2.13
N ALA A 19 -0.63 8.01 -2.10
CA ALA A 19 -1.83 7.85 -2.92
C ALA A 19 -2.91 8.89 -2.58
N ILE A 20 -3.07 9.24 -1.29
CA ILE A 20 -3.99 10.32 -0.86
C ILE A 20 -3.53 11.65 -1.44
N ALA A 21 -2.25 12.01 -1.28
CA ALA A 21 -1.73 13.28 -1.77
C ALA A 21 -1.86 13.42 -3.29
N VAL A 22 -1.54 12.37 -4.04
CA VAL A 22 -1.68 12.35 -5.50
C VAL A 22 -3.14 12.50 -5.92
N ALA A 23 -4.07 11.81 -5.25
CA ALA A 23 -5.49 11.91 -5.56
C ALA A 23 -6.08 13.28 -5.19
N GLU A 24 -5.73 13.84 -4.03
CA GLU A 24 -6.10 15.20 -3.64
C GLU A 24 -5.62 16.21 -4.68
N LYS A 25 -4.34 16.11 -5.10
CA LYS A 25 -3.79 17.03 -6.11
C LYS A 25 -4.46 16.85 -7.48
N ALA A 26 -4.75 15.62 -7.90
CA ALA A 26 -5.46 15.38 -9.15
C ALA A 26 -6.89 15.96 -9.16
N MET A 27 -7.57 15.96 -8.00
CA MET A 27 -8.87 16.61 -7.85
C MET A 27 -8.77 18.14 -7.87
N GLU A 28 -7.74 18.70 -7.23
CA GLU A 28 -7.43 20.13 -7.23
C GLU A 28 -7.16 20.65 -8.65
N GLU A 29 -6.32 19.96 -9.41
CA GLU A 29 -5.96 20.32 -10.79
C GLU A 29 -7.07 20.03 -11.81
N GLY A 30 -8.20 19.44 -11.39
CA GLY A 30 -9.33 19.13 -12.26
C GLY A 30 -9.10 17.99 -13.25
N VAL A 31 -8.02 17.22 -13.11
CA VAL A 31 -7.70 16.07 -13.97
C VAL A 31 -8.34 14.77 -13.49
N ALA A 32 -8.80 14.72 -12.23
CA ALA A 32 -9.49 13.55 -11.68
C ALA A 32 -10.93 13.41 -12.21
N ARG A 33 -11.24 12.23 -12.76
CA ARG A 33 -12.61 11.87 -13.21
C ARG A 33 -13.56 11.53 -12.06
N ARG A 34 -13.05 10.95 -10.97
CA ARG A 34 -13.79 10.64 -9.74
C ARG A 34 -13.45 11.70 -8.70
N LYS A 35 -14.46 12.21 -7.99
CA LYS A 35 -14.29 13.14 -6.86
C LYS A 35 -14.95 12.52 -5.64
N LEU A 36 -14.14 12.05 -4.71
CA LEU A 36 -14.58 11.47 -3.44
C LEU A 36 -14.34 12.46 -2.32
N SER A 37 -15.05 12.31 -1.21
CA SER A 37 -14.64 12.99 0.02
C SER A 37 -13.28 12.46 0.50
N ARG A 38 -12.54 13.27 1.25
CA ARG A 38 -11.24 12.86 1.81
C ARG A 38 -11.34 11.60 2.69
N SER A 39 -12.44 11.45 3.43
CA SER A 39 -12.69 10.27 4.25
C SER A 39 -12.89 9.01 3.42
N GLU A 40 -13.73 9.08 2.37
CA GLU A 40 -13.96 7.95 1.46
C GLU A 40 -12.67 7.57 0.73
N LEU A 41 -11.92 8.56 0.25
CA LEU A 41 -10.65 8.36 -0.42
C LEU A 41 -9.63 7.64 0.49
N LYS A 42 -9.52 8.08 1.76
CA LYS A 42 -8.61 7.48 2.74
C LYS A 42 -9.01 6.05 3.11
N GLU A 43 -10.30 5.77 3.23
CA GLU A 43 -10.81 4.42 3.50
C GLU A 43 -10.57 3.50 2.29
N GLU A 44 -10.93 3.93 1.08
CA GLU A 44 -10.75 3.17 -0.16
C GLU A 44 -9.27 2.83 -0.40
N ILE A 45 -8.37 3.80 -0.30
CA ILE A 45 -6.92 3.58 -0.49
C ILE A 45 -6.37 2.59 0.54
N ARG A 46 -6.77 2.71 1.81
CA ARG A 46 -6.32 1.79 2.86
C ARG A 46 -6.78 0.37 2.62
N GLU A 47 -8.03 0.20 2.19
CA GLU A 47 -8.56 -1.10 1.79
C GLU A 47 -7.69 -1.69 0.68
N LEU A 48 -7.48 -0.93 -0.40
CA LEU A 48 -6.73 -1.38 -1.58
C LEU A 48 -5.30 -1.82 -1.25
N VAL A 49 -4.63 -1.16 -0.30
CA VAL A 49 -3.26 -1.49 0.11
C VAL A 49 -3.22 -2.66 1.10
N TYR A 50 -4.08 -2.67 2.13
CA TYR A 50 -4.01 -3.67 3.20
C TYR A 50 -4.68 -4.99 2.82
N ARG A 51 -5.72 -4.96 1.98
CA ARG A 51 -6.45 -6.17 1.58
C ARG A 51 -5.52 -7.21 0.90
N PRO A 52 -4.71 -6.87 -0.12
CA PRO A 52 -3.77 -7.82 -0.71
C PRO A 52 -2.73 -8.35 0.28
N LYS A 53 -2.20 -7.50 1.17
CA LYS A 53 -1.26 -7.92 2.22
C LYS A 53 -1.88 -8.95 3.16
N LYS A 54 -3.15 -8.74 3.57
CA LYS A 54 -3.92 -9.69 4.37
C LYS A 54 -4.15 -11.00 3.62
N PHE A 55 -4.54 -10.94 2.35
CA PHE A 55 -4.71 -12.13 1.51
C PHE A 55 -3.42 -12.93 1.37
N MET A 56 -2.29 -12.26 1.07
CA MET A 56 -0.99 -12.92 0.95
C MET A 56 -0.61 -13.62 2.26
N LYS A 57 -0.77 -12.93 3.40
CA LYS A 57 -0.50 -13.52 4.72
C LYS A 57 -1.35 -14.77 4.97
N LEU A 58 -2.63 -14.73 4.62
CA LEU A 58 -3.52 -15.88 4.75
C LEU A 58 -3.19 -16.99 3.75
N ALA A 59 -2.84 -16.66 2.51
CA ALA A 59 -2.51 -17.63 1.48
C ALA A 59 -1.24 -18.41 1.82
N VAL A 60 -0.22 -17.73 2.34
CA VAL A 60 1.00 -18.38 2.85
C VAL A 60 0.68 -19.20 4.10
N LYS A 61 -0.08 -18.63 5.07
CA LYS A 61 -0.43 -19.32 6.32
C LYS A 61 -1.21 -20.63 6.09
N ASN A 62 -2.12 -20.64 5.12
CA ASN A 62 -2.94 -21.81 4.79
C ASN A 62 -2.34 -22.67 3.67
N GLU A 63 -1.06 -22.47 3.34
CA GLU A 63 -0.32 -23.26 2.35
C GLU A 63 -0.89 -23.21 0.91
N PHE A 64 -1.78 -22.26 0.61
CA PHE A 64 -2.23 -21.98 -0.75
C PHE A 64 -1.09 -21.42 -1.61
N ILE A 65 -0.11 -20.76 -0.99
CA ILE A 65 1.12 -20.29 -1.62
C ILE A 65 2.32 -20.83 -0.83
N LYS A 66 3.22 -21.54 -1.50
CA LYS A 66 4.50 -21.95 -0.94
C LYS A 66 5.54 -20.89 -1.27
N LEU A 67 6.16 -20.32 -0.24
CA LEU A 67 7.32 -19.46 -0.40
C LEU A 67 8.55 -20.33 -0.65
N TYR A 68 9.12 -20.24 -1.84
CA TYR A 68 10.43 -20.81 -2.12
C TYR A 68 11.49 -19.77 -1.78
N HIS A 69 12.42 -20.11 -0.90
CA HIS A 69 13.62 -19.31 -0.72
C HIS A 69 14.66 -19.79 -1.75
N PRO A 70 15.09 -18.96 -2.71
CA PRO A 70 16.05 -19.38 -3.72
C PRO A 70 17.45 -19.67 -3.15
N TYR A 71 17.67 -19.38 -1.87
CA TYR A 71 18.90 -19.68 -1.15
C TYR A 71 18.60 -20.42 0.16
N PRO A 72 19.45 -21.34 0.63
CA PRO A 72 19.32 -21.90 1.96
C PRO A 72 19.48 -20.77 3.00
N MET A 73 18.53 -20.65 3.92
CA MET A 73 18.70 -19.78 5.09
C MET A 73 19.88 -20.31 5.90
N LYS A 74 20.85 -19.43 6.22
CA LYS A 74 21.98 -19.75 7.11
C LYS A 74 21.51 -19.92 8.55
#